data_AF-T1KQT1-F1
#
_entry.id   AF-T1KQT1-F1
#
_cell.length_a   1.000
_cell.length_b   1.000
_cell.length_c   1.000
_cell.angle_alpha   90.00
_cell.angle_beta   90.00
_cell.angle_gamma   90.00
#
_symmetry.space_group_name_H-M   'P 1'
#
loop_
_entity.id
_entity.type
_entity.pdbx_description
1 polymer ?
#
loop_
_entity_poly.entity_id
_entity_poly.type
_entity_poly.pdbx_seq_one_letter_code
_entity_poly.pdbx_strand_id
1 'polypeptide(L)'
;MEIKLEAVDNSLSDINYFKYEEIDDKTVAIKLAHSLEDLVDRRDPQSVLKFKLTCRGPSGTVSNYSNHFPLSSDNLSAQNLHHV
;
A
#
# COMPACT_ATOMS: atom_id res chain seq x y z
N MET A 1 -16.44 -9.93 4.72
CA MET A 1 -15.45 -9.57 3.69
C MET A 1 -14.09 -9.95 4.25
N GLU A 2 -13.17 -10.45 3.43
CA GLU A 2 -11.80 -10.72 3.86
C GLU A 2 -10.86 -9.88 3.00
N ILE A 3 -9.96 -9.15 3.66
CA ILE A 3 -8.97 -8.28 3.03
C ILE A 3 -7.60 -8.75 3.48
N LYS A 4 -6.69 -8.88 2.53
CA LYS A 4 -5.30 -9.26 2.80
C LYS A 4 -4.36 -8.33 2.05
N LEU A 5 -3.42 -7.74 2.78
CA LEU A 5 -2.30 -7.00 2.21
C LEU A 5 -1.06 -7.91 2.19
N GLU A 6 -0.41 -8.01 1.05
CA GLU A 6 0.72 -8.90 0.83
C GLU A 6 1.88 -8.17 0.14
N ALA A 7 3.10 -8.62 0.40
CA ALA A 7 4.27 -8.19 -0.35
C ALA A 7 4.19 -8.65 -1.81
N VAL A 8 4.79 -7.88 -2.71
CA VAL A 8 4.97 -8.25 -4.12
C VAL A 8 6.42 -8.67 -4.32
N ASP A 9 6.63 -9.86 -4.89
CA ASP A 9 7.95 -10.43 -5.17
C ASP A 9 8.86 -10.50 -3.91
N ASN A 10 10.15 -10.21 -4.05
CA ASN A 10 11.15 -10.13 -2.98
C ASN A 10 11.02 -8.85 -2.11
N SER A 11 9.96 -8.04 -2.30
CA SER A 11 9.76 -6.77 -1.59
C SER A 11 9.08 -7.00 -0.22
N LEU A 12 9.58 -7.99 0.53
CA LEU A 12 9.01 -8.41 1.82
C LEU A 12 9.03 -7.31 2.88
N SER A 13 9.91 -6.32 2.73
CA SER A 13 10.00 -5.15 3.61
C SER A 13 8.97 -4.06 3.27
N ASP A 14 8.58 -3.92 2.01
CA ASP A 14 7.75 -2.81 1.53
C ASP A 14 6.36 -2.85 2.15
N ILE A 15 5.84 -4.05 2.38
CA ILE A 15 4.52 -4.27 2.97
C ILE A 15 4.39 -3.62 4.35
N ASN A 16 5.48 -3.49 5.10
CA ASN A 16 5.46 -2.89 6.43
C ASN A 16 5.20 -1.37 6.38
N TYR A 17 5.34 -0.74 5.23
CA TYR A 17 4.98 0.68 5.04
C TYR A 17 3.49 0.88 4.82
N PHE A 18 2.71 -0.18 4.63
CA PHE A 18 1.28 -0.08 4.33
C PHE A 18 0.43 -0.76 5.39
N LYS A 19 -0.70 -0.15 5.68
CA LYS A 19 -1.80 -0.75 6.44
C LYS A 19 -3.09 -0.46 5.71
N TYR A 20 -4.10 -1.30 5.93
CA TYR A 20 -5.44 -1.02 5.45
C TYR A 20 -6.37 -0.66 6.60
N GLU A 21 -7.41 0.09 6.29
CA GLU A 21 -8.51 0.40 7.18
C GLU A 21 -9.81 0.24 6.39
N GLU A 22 -10.76 -0.51 6.95
CA GLU A 22 -12.09 -0.64 6.36
C GLU A 22 -12.88 0.64 6.64
N ILE A 23 -13.30 1.34 5.58
CA ILE A 23 -14.14 2.54 5.71
C ILE A 23 -15.61 2.12 5.79
N ASP A 24 -16.03 1.21 4.90
CA ASP A 24 -17.38 0.64 4.85
C ASP A 24 -17.35 -0.78 4.25
N ASP A 25 -18.52 -1.36 3.94
CA ASP A 25 -18.67 -2.73 3.42
C ASP A 25 -18.10 -2.95 2.00
N LYS A 26 -17.68 -1.88 1.32
CA LYS A 26 -17.17 -1.90 -0.06
C LYS A 26 -15.87 -1.12 -0.23
N THR A 27 -15.50 -0.30 0.74
CA THR A 27 -14.41 0.66 0.62
C THR A 27 -13.34 0.39 1.67
N VAL A 28 -12.09 0.35 1.20
CA VAL A 28 -10.90 0.20 2.05
C VAL A 28 -9.92 1.32 1.76
N ALA A 29 -9.38 1.94 2.80
CA ALA A 29 -8.26 2.87 2.69
C ALA A 29 -6.95 2.11 2.79
N ILE A 30 -6.00 2.40 1.92
CA ILE A 30 -4.59 2.03 2.11
C ILE A 30 -3.85 3.25 2.64
N LYS A 31 -3.22 3.10 3.80
CA LYS A 31 -2.51 4.16 4.51
C LYS A 31 -1.05 3.80 4.70
N LEU A 32 -0.20 4.81 4.78
CA LEU A 32 1.19 4.64 5.16
C LEU A 32 1.29 4.40 6.68
N ALA A 33 2.10 3.42 7.08
CA ALA A 33 2.36 3.09 8.47
C ALA A 33 3.58 3.83 9.05
N HIS A 34 4.50 4.25 8.17
CA HIS A 34 5.76 4.92 8.50
C HIS A 34 5.98 6.14 7.60
N SER A 35 6.81 7.08 8.05
CA SER A 35 7.31 8.15 7.19
C SER A 35 8.11 7.56 6.03
N LEU A 36 7.99 8.18 4.86
CA LEU A 36 8.72 7.79 3.67
C LEU A 36 10.05 8.56 3.52
N GLU A 37 10.30 9.55 4.38
CA GLU A 37 11.50 10.42 4.32
C GLU A 37 12.78 9.58 4.41
N ASP A 38 12.82 8.62 5.33
CA ASP A 38 13.98 7.73 5.55
C ASP A 38 14.26 6.79 4.36
N LEU A 39 13.30 6.59 3.46
CA LEU A 39 13.47 5.74 2.28
C LEU A 39 14.18 6.44 1.12
N VAL A 40 14.10 7.77 1.07
CA VAL A 40 14.67 8.57 -0.02
C VAL A 40 16.07 9.08 0.32
N ASP A 41 16.37 9.29 1.61
CA ASP A 41 17.65 9.83 2.08
C ASP A 41 18.72 8.76 2.42
N ARG A 42 18.42 7.48 2.20
CA ARG A 42 19.37 6.38 2.44
C ARG A 42 20.40 6.24 1.31
N ARG A 43 21.56 5.61 1.59
CA ARG A 43 22.66 5.40 0.62
C ARG A 43 22.24 4.68 -0.67
N ASP A 44 21.19 3.89 -0.63
CA ASP A 44 20.60 3.18 -1.77
C ASP A 44 19.08 3.45 -1.82
N PRO A 45 18.64 4.63 -2.28
CA PRO A 45 17.28 5.11 -2.07
C PRO A 45 16.22 4.23 -2.74
N GLN A 46 15.08 4.07 -2.08
CA GLN A 46 13.95 3.35 -2.66
C GLN A 46 13.16 4.29 -3.57
N SER A 47 12.96 3.88 -4.81
CA SER A 47 12.20 4.66 -5.80
C SER A 47 10.74 4.23 -5.94
N VAL A 48 10.41 3.02 -5.48
CA VAL A 48 9.06 2.46 -5.55
C VAL A 48 8.82 1.57 -4.34
N LEU A 49 7.64 1.71 -3.72
CA LEU A 49 7.09 0.73 -2.79
C LEU A 49 6.00 -0.09 -3.47
N LYS A 50 5.94 -1.39 -3.19
CA LYS A 50 4.95 -2.28 -3.81
C LYS A 50 4.10 -2.99 -2.77
N PHE A 51 2.82 -3.14 -3.08
CA PHE A 51 1.91 -3.99 -2.30
C PHE A 51 0.90 -4.68 -3.21
N LYS A 52 0.40 -5.82 -2.73
CA LYS A 52 -0.74 -6.53 -3.31
C LYS A 52 -1.90 -6.52 -2.33
N LEU A 53 -3.07 -6.18 -2.82
CA LEU A 53 -4.35 -6.25 -2.12
C LEU A 53 -5.13 -7.45 -2.65
N THR A 54 -5.56 -8.33 -1.78
CA THR A 54 -6.51 -9.39 -2.11
C THR A 54 -7.80 -9.14 -1.35
N CYS A 55 -8.91 -9.05 -2.07
CA CYS A 55 -10.24 -8.84 -1.51
C CYS A 55 -11.11 -10.05 -1.85
N ARG A 56 -11.73 -10.65 -0.84
CA ARG A 56 -12.73 -11.72 -1.00
C ARG A 56 -14.10 -11.24 -0.55
N GLY A 57 -15.00 -11.15 -1.53
CA GLY A 57 -16.38 -10.75 -1.32
C GLY A 57 -17.25 -11.87 -0.73
N PRO A 58 -18.47 -11.55 -0.27
CA PRO A 58 -19.41 -12.53 0.31
C PRO A 58 -19.80 -13.65 -0.66
N SER A 59 -19.82 -13.38 -1.97
CA SER A 59 -20.06 -14.37 -3.02
C SER A 59 -18.92 -15.39 -3.18
N GLY A 60 -17.82 -15.22 -2.45
CA GLY A 60 -16.58 -15.99 -2.62
C GLY A 60 -15.71 -15.51 -3.78
N THR A 61 -16.14 -14.51 -4.55
CA THR A 61 -15.34 -13.89 -5.61
C THR A 61 -14.09 -13.25 -5.00
N VAL A 62 -12.93 -13.56 -5.57
CA VAL A 62 -11.63 -13.01 -5.16
C VAL A 62 -11.13 -12.04 -6.23
N SER A 63 -10.81 -10.82 -5.81
CA SER A 63 -10.17 -9.80 -6.63
C SER A 63 -8.76 -9.52 -6.12
N ASN A 64 -7.81 -9.34 -7.04
CA ASN A 64 -6.42 -9.04 -6.71
C ASN A 64 -6.02 -7.71 -7.37
N TYR A 65 -5.39 -6.84 -6.59
CA TYR A 65 -4.88 -5.54 -7.04
C TYR A 65 -3.40 -5.46 -6.67
N SER A 66 -2.56 -5.03 -7.60
CA SER A 66 -1.15 -4.76 -7.33
C SER A 66 -0.90 -3.27 -7.57
N ASN A 67 -0.16 -2.64 -6.66
CA ASN A 67 0.19 -1.24 -6.77
C ASN A 67 1.70 -1.06 -6.72
N HIS A 68 2.18 -0.13 -7.55
CA HIS A 68 3.56 0.34 -7.57
C HIS A 68 3.51 1.81 -7.21
N PHE A 69 3.80 2.13 -5.96
CA PHE A 69 3.72 3.49 -5.41
C PHE A 69 5.07 4.19 -5.64
N PRO A 70 5.17 5.14 -6.59
CA PRO A 70 6.42 5.82 -6.86
C PRO A 70 6.79 6.75 -5.70
N LEU A 71 8.03 6.68 -5.25
CA LEU A 71 8.59 7.59 -4.27
C LEU A 71 9.29 8.73 -5.00
N SER A 72 8.75 9.94 -4.85
CA SER A 72 9.35 11.19 -5.31
C SER A 72 9.35 12.19 -4.16
N SER A 73 10.22 13.20 -4.25
CA SER A 73 10.24 14.34 -3.32
C SER A 73 8.85 14.98 -3.15
N ASP A 74 8.01 14.94 -4.19
CA ASP A 74 6.67 15.52 -4.18
C ASP A 74 5.66 14.66 -3.40
N ASN A 75 5.78 13.33 -3.49
CA ASN A 75 4.90 12.36 -2.82
C ASN A 75 5.16 12.25 -1.30
N LEU A 76 6.33 12.67 -0.82
CA LEU A 76 6.64 12.77 0.62
C LEU A 76 5.72 13.78 1.34
N SER A 77 5.26 14.82 0.63
CA SER A 77 4.34 15.82 1.17
C SER A 77 2.86 15.39 1.13
N ALA A 78 2.53 14.37 0.32
CA ALA A 78 1.15 13.97 0.02
C ALA A 78 0.64 12.85 0.95
N GLN A 79 0.80 13.02 2.28
CA GLN A 79 0.37 12.05 3.30
C GLN A 79 -1.17 11.81 3.40
N ASN A 80 -1.96 12.21 2.40
CA ASN A 80 -3.41 11.97 2.36
C ASN A 80 -3.83 11.44 0.99
N LEU A 81 -3.62 10.14 0.76
CA LEU A 81 -4.19 9.46 -0.40
C LEU A 81 -5.67 9.12 -0.12
N HIS A 82 -6.58 10.05 -0.47
CA HIS A 82 -8.01 9.72 -0.61
C HIS A 82 -8.23 9.11 -2.00
N HIS A 83 -8.46 7.80 -2.07
CA HIS A 83 -9.07 7.20 -3.25
C HIS A 83 -10.59 7.35 -3.12
N VAL A 84 -11.20 7.99 -4.12
CA VAL A 84 -12.66 8.15 -4.30
C VAL A 84 -13.18 7.01 -5.16
#